data_AF-A0AB37UST3-F1
#
_entry.id   AF-A0AB37UST3-F1
#
_cell.length_a   1.000
_cell.length_b   1.000
_cell.length_c   1.000
_cell.angle_alpha   90.00
_cell.angle_beta   90.00
_cell.angle_gamma   90.00
#
_symmetry.space_group_name_H-M   'P 1'
#
loop_
_entity.id
_entity.type
_entity.pdbx_description
1 polymer ?
#
loop_
_entity_poly.entity_id
_entity_poly.type
_entity_poly.pdbx_seq_one_letter_code
_entity_poly.pdbx_strand_id
1 'polypeptide(L)'
;MLNAGIEPTPAPVEILEELTPDEERERHRLELKVERAFFEAGVALRELRDRKLYRSTHKTFELYCKDRFGFSRFSAYNKIAAAEVIDNLLSNALQKLPTSERQCLPLAELEPNEQLSIWSELTKNGQLPSGRVVKAQVNRYKNRNAPPPNILYQEGDVVMVRGMGNPDLRKHDGRWAIVVNVNNYTVTIAVANEEHTVHPQFLEGIDPSYWHDIKEIHQRISDLKKCDLDPADDAVLEVLKRRLWFTERQKLLLSRMEQDYALTSDS
;
A
#
# COMPACT_ATOMS: atom_id res chain seq x y z
N MET A 1 11.94 32.08 55.67
CA MET A 1 12.06 30.89 54.82
C MET A 1 12.63 31.34 53.49
N LEU A 2 13.93 31.13 53.26
CA LEU A 2 14.61 31.50 52.03
C LEU A 2 14.96 30.20 51.30
N ASN A 3 14.38 30.03 50.12
CA ASN A 3 14.56 28.90 49.23
C ASN A 3 16.00 28.94 48.68
N ALA A 4 16.80 27.93 48.99
CA ALA A 4 18.11 27.74 48.38
C ALA A 4 17.91 27.37 46.90
N GLY A 5 18.27 28.28 46.00
CA GLY A 5 18.28 28.03 44.57
C GLY A 5 19.35 26.99 44.24
N ILE A 6 18.91 25.87 43.66
CA ILE A 6 19.81 24.91 43.02
C ILE A 6 20.14 25.50 41.65
N GLU A 7 21.37 26.00 41.49
CA GLU A 7 21.86 26.37 40.16
C GLU A 7 22.05 25.11 39.31
N PRO A 8 21.57 25.09 38.05
CA PRO A 8 21.77 23.97 37.16
C PRO A 8 23.26 23.86 36.81
N THR A 9 23.87 22.74 37.17
CA THR A 9 25.25 22.41 36.79
C THR A 9 25.34 22.38 35.26
N PRO A 10 26.24 23.16 34.62
CA PRO A 10 26.39 23.14 33.17
C PRO A 10 26.84 21.74 32.74
N ALA A 11 26.11 21.14 31.80
CA ALA A 11 26.48 19.88 31.19
C ALA A 11 27.87 20.03 30.54
N PRO A 12 28.76 19.02 30.62
CA PRO A 12 30.06 19.09 29.98
C PRO A 12 29.88 19.29 28.48
N VAL A 13 30.44 20.37 27.94
CA VAL A 13 30.52 20.57 26.49
C VAL A 13 31.58 19.59 25.99
N GLU A 14 31.16 18.50 25.34
CA GLU A 14 32.07 17.60 24.62
C GLU A 14 32.69 18.37 23.45
N ILE A 15 33.98 18.70 23.57
CA ILE A 15 34.76 19.30 22.50
C ILE A 15 35.26 18.14 21.63
N LEU A 16 34.77 18.06 20.40
CA LEU A 16 35.24 17.10 19.40
C LEU A 16 36.55 17.61 18.78
N GLU A 17 37.55 16.74 18.65
CA GLU A 17 38.81 17.09 18.00
C GLU A 17 38.61 17.32 16.48
N GLU A 18 39.24 18.37 15.94
CA GLU A 18 39.19 18.69 14.51
C GLU A 18 40.13 17.78 13.71
N LEU A 19 39.67 17.30 12.55
CA LEU A 19 40.48 16.49 11.65
C LEU A 19 41.45 17.37 10.84
N THR A 20 42.65 16.86 10.62
CA THR A 20 43.56 17.41 9.62
C THR A 20 43.03 17.18 8.19
N PRO A 21 43.47 17.97 7.19
CA PRO A 21 43.07 17.77 5.79
C PRO A 21 43.42 16.38 5.23
N ASP A 22 44.41 15.69 5.79
CA ASP A 22 44.76 14.32 5.41
C ASP A 22 43.75 13.32 6.00
N GLU A 23 43.38 13.49 7.26
CA GLU A 23 42.37 12.66 7.92
C GLU A 23 40.98 12.85 7.30
N GLU A 24 40.61 14.07 6.88
CA GLU A 24 39.36 14.30 6.16
C GLU A 24 39.32 13.56 4.82
N ARG A 25 40.43 13.58 4.07
CA ARG A 25 40.57 12.85 2.80
C ARG A 25 40.49 11.35 3.02
N GLU A 26 41.18 10.84 4.04
CA GLU A 26 41.17 9.41 4.36
C GLU A 26 39.80 8.95 4.86
N ARG A 27 39.13 9.73 5.72
CA ARG A 27 37.75 9.50 6.13
C ARG A 27 36.85 9.37 4.90
N HIS A 28 36.90 10.34 3.99
CA HIS A 28 36.07 10.31 2.79
C HIS A 28 36.33 9.07 1.91
N ARG A 29 37.61 8.68 1.75
CA ARG A 29 37.99 7.47 1.02
C ARG A 29 37.42 6.20 1.66
N LEU A 30 37.47 6.11 2.99
CA LEU A 30 36.96 4.97 3.75
C LEU A 30 35.43 4.91 3.73
N GLU A 31 34.75 6.05 3.86
CA GLU A 31 33.30 6.16 3.72
C GLU A 31 32.82 5.65 2.36
N LEU A 32 33.45 6.11 1.27
CA LEU A 32 33.13 5.61 -0.09
C LEU A 32 33.32 4.11 -0.23
N LYS A 33 34.33 3.53 0.42
CA LYS A 33 34.57 2.08 0.42
C LYS A 33 33.45 1.34 1.16
N VAL A 34 33.02 1.84 2.32
CA VAL A 34 31.92 1.27 3.09
C VAL A 34 30.61 1.35 2.30
N GLU A 35 30.31 2.48 1.68
CA GLU A 35 29.12 2.68 0.85
C GLU A 35 29.11 1.77 -0.38
N ARG A 36 30.27 1.47 -0.97
CA ARG A 36 30.35 0.56 -2.14
C ARG A 36 30.37 -0.92 -1.81
N ALA A 37 30.64 -1.30 -0.55
CA ALA A 37 30.81 -2.70 -0.18
C ALA A 37 29.57 -3.57 -0.47
N PHE A 38 28.35 -3.04 -0.27
CA PHE A 38 27.14 -3.81 -0.56
C PHE A 38 26.93 -4.01 -2.07
N PHE A 39 27.28 -3.01 -2.87
CA PHE A 39 27.24 -3.07 -4.34
C PHE A 39 28.20 -4.14 -4.85
N GLU A 40 29.47 -4.09 -4.42
CA GLU A 40 30.49 -5.06 -4.80
C GLU A 40 30.08 -6.50 -4.42
N ALA A 41 29.51 -6.67 -3.22
CA ALA A 41 28.97 -7.96 -2.80
C ALA A 41 27.84 -8.45 -3.72
N GLY A 42 26.93 -7.57 -4.13
CA GLY A 42 25.84 -7.91 -5.06
C GLY A 42 26.34 -8.32 -6.45
N VAL A 43 27.32 -7.58 -7.00
CA VAL A 43 27.97 -7.92 -8.27
C VAL A 43 28.65 -9.30 -8.20
N ALA A 44 29.41 -9.55 -7.14
CA ALA A 44 30.08 -10.83 -6.94
C ALA A 44 29.09 -12.00 -6.77
N LEU A 45 28.01 -11.79 -6.01
CA LEU A 45 26.94 -12.78 -5.84
C LEU A 45 26.24 -13.10 -7.16
N ARG A 46 25.98 -12.08 -7.99
CA ARG A 46 25.42 -12.24 -9.34
C ARG A 46 26.33 -13.09 -10.21
N GLU A 47 27.63 -12.79 -10.22
CA GLU A 47 28.59 -13.56 -11.00
C GLU A 47 28.72 -15.01 -10.53
N LEU A 48 28.77 -15.24 -9.21
CA LEU A 48 28.75 -16.59 -8.61
C LEU A 48 27.50 -17.38 -9.04
N ARG A 49 26.34 -16.73 -9.09
CA ARG A 49 25.05 -17.31 -9.49
C ARG A 49 25.04 -17.66 -10.97
N ASP A 50 25.30 -16.68 -11.82
CA ASP A 50 25.09 -16.76 -13.27
C ASP A 50 26.10 -17.70 -13.92
N ARG A 51 27.35 -17.69 -13.45
CA ARG A 51 28.39 -18.64 -13.89
C ARG A 51 28.33 -19.98 -13.17
N LYS A 52 27.38 -20.17 -12.25
CA LYS A 52 27.19 -21.38 -11.43
C LYS A 52 28.46 -21.85 -10.72
N LEU A 53 29.25 -20.90 -10.17
CA LEU A 53 30.55 -21.20 -9.53
C LEU A 53 30.43 -21.96 -8.20
N TYR A 54 29.21 -22.16 -7.71
CA TYR A 54 28.89 -22.98 -6.54
C TYR A 54 28.73 -24.48 -6.85
N ARG A 55 28.62 -24.86 -8.13
CA ARG A 55 28.17 -26.21 -8.57
C ARG A 55 29.06 -27.38 -8.14
N SER A 56 30.31 -27.13 -7.75
CA SER A 56 31.24 -28.16 -7.26
C SER A 56 31.00 -28.56 -5.80
N THR A 57 30.29 -27.72 -5.03
CA THR A 57 30.13 -27.91 -3.58
C THR A 57 28.67 -27.93 -3.13
N HIS A 58 27.78 -27.21 -3.82
CA HIS A 58 26.37 -27.08 -3.43
C HIS A 58 25.44 -27.30 -4.62
N LYS A 59 24.27 -27.90 -4.35
CA LYS A 59 23.27 -28.18 -5.38
C LYS A 59 22.59 -26.92 -5.93
N THR A 60 22.43 -25.90 -5.09
CA THR A 60 21.79 -24.64 -5.47
C THR A 60 22.59 -23.45 -4.96
N PHE A 61 22.40 -22.31 -5.61
CA PHE A 61 23.04 -21.05 -5.24
C PHE A 61 22.66 -20.63 -3.81
N GLU A 62 21.41 -20.84 -3.41
CA GLU A 62 20.90 -20.44 -2.10
C GLU A 62 21.55 -21.21 -0.95
N LEU A 63 21.78 -22.52 -1.14
CA LEU A 63 22.49 -23.33 -0.15
C LEU A 63 23.93 -22.82 -0.01
N TYR A 64 24.59 -22.54 -1.13
CA TYR A 64 25.94 -21.96 -1.12
C TYR A 64 25.99 -20.62 -0.37
N CYS A 65 25.06 -19.70 -0.66
CA CYS A 65 25.00 -18.41 0.03
C CYS A 65 24.73 -18.53 1.52
N LYS A 66 23.86 -19.46 1.91
CA LYS A 66 23.55 -19.73 3.31
C LYS A 66 24.78 -20.27 4.04
N ASP A 67 25.43 -21.28 3.50
CA ASP A 67 26.52 -21.99 4.17
C ASP A 67 27.82 -21.19 4.18
N ARG A 68 28.12 -20.40 3.12
CA ARG A 68 29.35 -19.61 3.03
C ARG A 68 29.26 -18.21 3.63
N PHE A 69 28.10 -17.56 3.53
CA PHE A 69 27.95 -16.14 3.89
C PHE A 69 26.87 -15.91 4.94
N GLY A 70 26.12 -16.93 5.37
CA GLY A 70 25.00 -16.78 6.28
C GLY A 70 23.80 -16.05 5.67
N PHE A 71 23.76 -15.89 4.34
CA PHE A 71 22.68 -15.16 3.67
C PHE A 71 21.47 -16.07 3.42
N SER A 72 20.28 -15.59 3.78
CA SER A 72 19.05 -16.21 3.30
C SER A 72 18.93 -16.03 1.79
N ARG A 73 18.09 -16.87 1.14
CA ARG A 73 17.72 -16.70 -0.28
C ARG A 73 17.34 -15.24 -0.55
N PHE A 74 16.39 -14.71 0.21
CA PHE A 74 15.90 -13.34 0.05
C PHE A 74 17.02 -12.30 0.16
N SER A 75 17.92 -12.44 1.14
CA SER A 75 19.04 -11.50 1.31
C SER A 75 20.01 -11.55 0.13
N ALA A 76 20.37 -12.74 -0.35
CA ALA A 76 21.28 -12.90 -1.48
C ALA A 76 20.69 -12.27 -2.78
N TYR A 77 19.42 -12.53 -3.08
CA TYR A 77 18.77 -11.95 -4.25
C TYR A 77 18.56 -10.44 -4.12
N ASN A 78 18.25 -9.92 -2.94
CA ASN A 78 18.16 -8.47 -2.70
C ASN A 78 19.48 -7.75 -2.95
N LYS A 79 20.61 -8.34 -2.55
CA LYS A 79 21.94 -7.79 -2.83
C LYS A 79 22.22 -7.72 -4.32
N ILE A 80 21.86 -8.78 -5.06
CA ILE A 80 21.99 -8.82 -6.52
C ILE A 80 21.11 -7.73 -7.16
N ALA A 81 19.83 -7.65 -6.79
CA ALA A 81 18.90 -6.67 -7.32
C ALA A 81 19.35 -5.23 -7.02
N ALA A 82 19.88 -4.97 -5.82
CA ALA A 82 20.41 -3.66 -5.46
C ALA A 82 21.64 -3.28 -6.32
N ALA A 83 22.49 -4.26 -6.65
CA ALA A 83 23.64 -4.04 -7.53
C ALA A 83 23.22 -3.78 -8.98
N GLU A 84 22.21 -4.48 -9.49
CA GLU A 84 21.66 -4.25 -10.83
C GLU A 84 21.09 -2.83 -10.99
N VAL A 85 20.42 -2.30 -9.97
CA VAL A 85 19.98 -0.90 -9.96
C VAL A 85 21.18 0.04 -10.04
N ILE A 86 22.21 -0.16 -9.21
CA ILE A 86 23.40 0.72 -9.22
C ILE A 86 24.13 0.66 -10.55
N ASP A 87 24.31 -0.53 -11.14
CA ASP A 87 24.89 -0.71 -12.47
C ASP A 87 24.14 0.12 -13.51
N ASN A 88 22.80 0.04 -13.51
CA ASN A 88 21.96 0.82 -14.41
C ASN A 88 22.16 2.35 -14.22
N LEU A 89 22.17 2.84 -12.98
CA LEU A 89 22.39 4.27 -12.70
C LEU A 89 23.80 4.73 -13.09
N LEU A 90 24.81 3.89 -12.85
CA LEU A 90 26.22 4.11 -13.20
C LEU A 90 26.43 4.18 -14.72
N SER A 91 25.88 3.22 -15.46
CA SER A 91 25.99 3.16 -16.93
C SER A 91 25.36 4.37 -17.62
N ASN A 92 24.44 5.06 -16.95
CA ASN A 92 23.80 6.28 -17.43
C ASN A 92 24.40 7.57 -16.82
N ALA A 93 25.63 7.49 -16.30
CA ALA A 93 26.43 8.62 -15.83
C ALA A 93 25.79 9.49 -14.74
N LEU A 94 24.92 8.91 -13.89
CA LEU A 94 24.42 9.63 -12.73
C LEU A 94 25.52 9.74 -11.66
N GLN A 95 25.84 10.97 -11.29
CA GLN A 95 26.93 11.27 -10.34
C GLN A 95 26.57 10.87 -8.90
N LYS A 96 25.28 10.89 -8.54
CA LYS A 96 24.79 10.55 -7.20
C LYS A 96 24.16 9.18 -7.22
N LEU A 97 24.78 8.24 -6.51
CA LEU A 97 24.34 6.85 -6.44
C LEU A 97 23.66 6.56 -5.10
N PRO A 98 22.81 5.53 -5.05
CA PRO A 98 22.36 4.95 -3.81
C PRO A 98 23.55 4.54 -2.93
N THR A 99 23.48 4.85 -1.64
CA THR A 99 24.48 4.49 -0.63
C THR A 99 24.01 3.32 0.25
N SER A 100 22.82 2.77 0.00
CA SER A 100 22.29 1.63 0.73
C SER A 100 21.34 0.77 -0.09
N GLU A 101 21.28 -0.53 0.22
CA GLU A 101 20.31 -1.47 -0.38
C GLU A 101 18.86 -0.97 -0.27
N ARG A 102 18.51 -0.32 0.84
CA ARG A 102 17.14 0.17 1.10
C ARG A 102 16.67 1.21 0.08
N GLN A 103 17.58 1.97 -0.53
CA GLN A 103 17.26 2.90 -1.61
C GLN A 103 17.08 2.16 -2.94
N CYS A 104 17.87 1.11 -3.20
CA CYS A 104 17.79 0.35 -4.44
C CYS A 104 16.56 -0.57 -4.52
N LEU A 105 16.18 -1.24 -3.42
CA LEU A 105 15.16 -2.28 -3.47
C LEU A 105 13.80 -1.83 -4.03
N PRO A 106 13.25 -0.64 -3.69
CA PRO A 106 12.03 -0.18 -4.34
C PRO A 106 12.20 0.07 -5.84
N LEU A 107 13.37 0.57 -6.27
CA LEU A 107 13.67 0.82 -7.68
C LEU A 107 13.82 -0.48 -8.47
N ALA A 108 14.32 -1.54 -7.86
CA ALA A 108 14.50 -2.84 -8.52
C ALA A 108 13.18 -3.45 -9.02
N GLU A 109 12.02 -2.94 -8.56
CA GLU A 109 10.70 -3.36 -9.03
C GLU A 109 10.18 -2.57 -10.25
N LEU A 110 11.03 -1.74 -10.86
CA LEU A 110 10.72 -0.86 -11.99
C LEU A 110 11.60 -1.17 -13.20
N GLU A 111 11.16 -0.74 -14.38
CA GLU A 111 11.95 -0.87 -15.61
C GLU A 111 13.19 0.06 -15.58
N PRO A 112 14.29 -0.29 -16.28
CA PRO A 112 15.55 0.45 -16.20
C PRO A 112 15.44 1.97 -16.44
N ASN A 113 14.60 2.39 -17.39
CA ASN A 113 14.38 3.81 -17.68
C ASN A 113 13.60 4.53 -16.57
N GLU A 114 12.68 3.82 -15.92
CA GLU A 114 11.87 4.36 -14.82
C GLU A 114 12.73 4.55 -13.56
N GLN A 115 13.63 3.60 -13.30
CA GLN A 115 14.63 3.71 -12.23
C GLN A 115 15.45 4.99 -12.38
N LEU A 116 15.94 5.27 -13.60
CA LEU A 116 16.71 6.47 -13.92
C LEU A 116 15.90 7.75 -13.69
N SER A 117 14.67 7.78 -14.22
CA SER A 117 13.79 8.93 -14.11
C SER A 117 13.49 9.28 -12.66
N ILE A 118 13.05 8.30 -11.87
CA ILE A 118 12.70 8.51 -10.46
C ILE A 118 13.93 8.88 -9.63
N TRP A 119 15.06 8.20 -9.84
CA TRP A 119 16.26 8.51 -9.06
C TRP A 119 16.81 9.90 -9.38
N SER A 120 16.82 10.29 -10.66
CA SER A 120 17.23 11.63 -11.09
C SER A 120 16.32 12.72 -10.49
N GLU A 121 15.00 12.50 -10.48
CA GLU A 121 14.06 13.42 -9.85
C GLU A 121 14.34 13.58 -8.33
N LEU A 122 14.53 12.48 -7.62
CA LEU A 122 14.80 12.49 -6.18
C LEU A 122 16.13 13.13 -5.80
N THR A 123 17.13 13.08 -6.69
CA THR A 123 18.48 13.60 -6.44
C THR A 123 18.77 14.95 -7.10
N LYS A 124 17.80 15.53 -7.82
CA LYS A 124 17.91 16.83 -8.51
C LYS A 124 18.40 17.96 -7.61
N ASN A 125 17.93 18.01 -6.36
CA ASN A 125 18.32 19.05 -5.39
C ASN A 125 19.66 18.75 -4.72
N GLY A 126 20.33 17.68 -5.13
CA GLY A 126 21.62 17.26 -4.65
C GLY A 126 21.62 16.52 -3.31
N GLN A 127 20.46 16.30 -2.70
CA GLN A 127 20.34 15.51 -1.47
C GLN A 127 20.12 14.03 -1.79
N LEU A 128 20.67 13.14 -0.96
CA LEU A 128 20.40 11.71 -1.06
C LEU A 128 19.08 11.37 -0.35
N PRO A 129 18.09 10.79 -1.05
CA PRO A 129 16.82 10.44 -0.44
C PRO A 129 17.00 9.25 0.52
N SER A 130 16.27 9.24 1.63
CA SER A 130 16.19 8.03 2.46
C SER A 130 15.44 6.92 1.73
N GLY A 131 15.70 5.65 2.06
CA GLY A 131 14.97 4.52 1.47
C GLY A 131 13.44 4.60 1.64
N ARG A 132 12.95 5.26 2.70
CA ARG A 132 11.50 5.52 2.89
C ARG A 132 10.95 6.48 1.83
N VAL A 133 11.69 7.54 1.52
CA VAL A 133 11.31 8.53 0.49
C VAL A 133 11.31 7.88 -0.88
N VAL A 134 12.34 7.08 -1.20
CA VAL A 134 12.40 6.35 -2.48
C VAL A 134 11.20 5.42 -2.60
N LYS A 135 10.92 4.61 -1.58
CA LYS A 135 9.75 3.71 -1.57
C LYS A 135 8.44 4.45 -1.77
N ALA A 136 8.25 5.59 -1.11
CA ALA A 136 7.04 6.39 -1.26
C ALA A 136 6.89 6.93 -2.70
N GLN A 137 7.97 7.40 -3.32
CA GLN A 137 7.93 7.90 -4.71
C GLN A 137 7.67 6.78 -5.71
N VAL A 138 8.32 5.62 -5.56
CA VAL A 138 8.07 4.44 -6.39
C VAL A 138 6.61 4.00 -6.28
N ASN A 139 6.06 3.92 -5.07
CA ASN A 139 4.65 3.55 -4.88
C ASN A 139 3.70 4.55 -5.56
N ARG A 140 3.98 5.86 -5.48
CA ARG A 140 3.21 6.88 -6.20
C ARG A 140 3.29 6.71 -7.71
N TYR A 141 4.48 6.44 -8.24
CA TYR A 141 4.69 6.18 -9.66
C TYR A 141 3.89 4.95 -10.13
N LYS A 142 4.00 3.85 -9.41
CA LYS A 142 3.25 2.61 -9.70
C LYS A 142 1.75 2.80 -9.66
N ASN A 143 1.24 3.51 -8.65
CA ASN A 143 -0.19 3.78 -8.56
C ASN A 143 -0.70 4.67 -9.69
N ARG A 144 0.12 5.63 -10.15
CA ARG A 144 -0.23 6.52 -11.26
C ARG A 144 -0.21 5.83 -12.62
N ASN A 145 0.74 4.92 -12.82
CA ASN A 145 0.96 4.21 -14.08
C ASN A 145 0.42 2.77 -14.07
N ALA A 146 -0.36 2.41 -13.05
CA ALA A 146 -1.01 1.12 -13.00
C ALA A 146 -1.90 1.00 -14.25
N PRO A 147 -1.84 -0.14 -14.97
CA PRO A 147 -2.81 -0.37 -16.03
C PRO A 147 -4.22 -0.30 -15.45
N PRO A 148 -5.21 0.13 -16.23
CA PRO A 148 -6.59 0.14 -15.76
C PRO A 148 -6.95 -1.27 -15.27
N PRO A 149 -7.56 -1.39 -14.08
CA PRO A 149 -8.03 -2.67 -13.60
C PRO A 149 -8.97 -3.28 -14.64
N ASN A 150 -8.95 -4.61 -14.78
CA ASN A 150 -9.95 -5.29 -15.58
C ASN A 150 -11.30 -5.21 -14.83
N ILE A 151 -12.14 -4.25 -15.21
CA ILE A 151 -13.45 -4.05 -14.60
C ILE A 151 -14.43 -5.01 -15.25
N LEU A 152 -14.84 -6.01 -14.47
CA LEU A 152 -15.81 -7.02 -14.90
C LEU A 152 -17.27 -6.63 -14.59
N TYR A 153 -17.46 -5.47 -13.95
CA TYR A 153 -18.77 -4.99 -13.52
C TYR A 153 -19.44 -4.14 -14.59
N GLN A 154 -20.78 -4.19 -14.63
CA GLN A 154 -21.64 -3.37 -15.47
C GLN A 154 -22.59 -2.51 -14.63
N GLU A 155 -23.15 -1.47 -15.22
CA GLU A 155 -24.19 -0.66 -14.57
C GLU A 155 -25.38 -1.55 -14.20
N GLY A 156 -25.81 -1.46 -12.94
CA GLY A 156 -26.86 -2.29 -12.36
C GLY A 156 -26.38 -3.58 -11.69
N ASP A 157 -25.10 -3.94 -11.78
CA ASP A 157 -24.55 -5.09 -11.04
C ASP A 157 -24.68 -4.88 -9.52
N VAL A 158 -24.91 -5.97 -8.80
CA VAL A 158 -24.91 -5.95 -7.34
C VAL A 158 -23.58 -6.50 -6.84
N VAL A 159 -22.91 -5.73 -6.00
CA VAL A 159 -21.57 -6.04 -5.47
C VAL A 159 -21.55 -5.94 -3.95
N MET A 160 -20.64 -6.65 -3.31
CA MET A 160 -20.35 -6.53 -1.89
C MET A 160 -19.17 -5.57 -1.69
N VAL A 161 -19.31 -4.60 -0.80
CA VAL A 161 -18.23 -3.67 -0.45
C VAL A 161 -17.23 -4.36 0.47
N ARG A 162 -15.96 -4.33 0.08
CA ARG A 162 -14.79 -4.76 0.86
C ARG A 162 -13.95 -3.54 1.18
N GLY A 163 -14.37 -2.78 2.18
CA GLY A 163 -13.78 -1.49 2.56
C GLY A 163 -12.51 -1.58 3.41
N MET A 164 -12.01 -2.79 3.71
CA MET A 164 -10.80 -2.97 4.51
C MET A 164 -9.60 -2.29 3.81
N GLY A 165 -8.95 -1.36 4.51
CA GLY A 165 -7.82 -0.58 3.99
C GLY A 165 -8.20 0.70 3.24
N ASN A 166 -9.49 1.01 3.09
CA ASN A 166 -9.97 2.29 2.59
C ASN A 166 -10.79 3.01 3.70
N PRO A 167 -10.29 4.13 4.27
CA PRO A 167 -10.98 4.85 5.33
C PRO A 167 -12.43 5.26 4.98
N ASP A 168 -12.67 5.66 3.72
CA ASP A 168 -13.97 6.16 3.27
C ASP A 168 -14.99 5.04 3.14
N LEU A 169 -14.54 3.83 2.77
CA LEU A 169 -15.39 2.65 2.61
C LEU A 169 -15.47 1.78 3.86
N ARG A 170 -14.66 2.05 4.89
CA ARG A 170 -14.60 1.22 6.09
C ARG A 170 -15.96 1.12 6.80
N LYS A 171 -16.77 2.19 6.79
CA LYS A 171 -18.14 2.19 7.35
C LYS A 171 -19.12 1.32 6.57
N HIS A 172 -18.82 1.04 5.30
CA HIS A 172 -19.65 0.26 4.38
C HIS A 172 -19.15 -1.18 4.18
N ASP A 173 -18.05 -1.57 4.82
CA ASP A 173 -17.49 -2.91 4.69
C ASP A 173 -18.52 -4.00 5.02
N GLY A 174 -18.69 -4.96 4.11
CA GLY A 174 -19.66 -6.05 4.19
C GLY A 174 -21.10 -5.65 3.88
N ARG A 175 -21.37 -4.46 3.34
CA ARG A 175 -22.69 -4.10 2.79
C ARG A 175 -22.73 -4.37 1.29
N TRP A 176 -23.89 -4.78 0.79
CA TRP A 176 -24.12 -4.82 -0.66
C TRP A 176 -24.34 -3.39 -1.19
N ALA A 177 -24.02 -3.19 -2.46
CA ALA A 177 -24.13 -1.94 -3.19
C ALA A 177 -24.51 -2.21 -4.65
N ILE A 178 -25.08 -1.22 -5.31
CA ILE A 178 -25.46 -1.30 -6.73
C ILE A 178 -24.48 -0.47 -7.53
N VAL A 179 -23.93 -1.04 -8.59
CA VAL A 179 -23.07 -0.30 -9.53
C VAL A 179 -23.94 0.70 -10.30
N VAL A 180 -23.62 1.98 -10.19
CA VAL A 180 -24.33 3.08 -10.85
C VAL A 180 -23.62 3.47 -12.13
N ASN A 181 -22.29 3.50 -12.11
CA ASN A 181 -21.49 3.89 -13.27
C ASN A 181 -20.14 3.16 -13.29
N VAL A 182 -19.64 2.86 -14.48
CA VAL A 182 -18.34 2.22 -14.69
C VAL A 182 -17.43 3.15 -15.49
N ASN A 183 -16.31 3.56 -14.88
CA ASN A 183 -15.27 4.36 -15.49
C ASN A 183 -14.05 3.50 -15.86
N ASN A 184 -13.07 4.07 -16.56
CA ASN A 184 -11.87 3.32 -17.00
C ASN A 184 -11.01 2.75 -15.85
N TYR A 185 -11.07 3.34 -14.65
CA TYR A 185 -10.24 2.93 -13.50
C TYR A 185 -11.02 2.69 -12.21
N THR A 186 -12.28 3.11 -12.18
CA THR A 186 -13.10 3.17 -10.97
C THR A 186 -14.54 2.80 -11.29
N VAL A 187 -15.26 2.39 -10.26
CA VAL A 187 -16.68 2.08 -10.33
C VAL A 187 -17.39 2.96 -9.32
N THR A 188 -18.47 3.61 -9.74
CA THR A 188 -19.35 4.34 -8.84
C THR A 188 -20.42 3.39 -8.34
N ILE A 189 -20.53 3.26 -7.02
CA ILE A 189 -21.52 2.40 -6.37
C ILE A 189 -22.47 3.24 -5.52
N ALA A 190 -23.74 2.86 -5.50
CA ALA A 190 -24.73 3.34 -4.54
C ALA A 190 -24.78 2.37 -3.35
N VAL A 191 -24.38 2.86 -2.17
CA VAL A 191 -24.43 2.11 -0.91
C VAL A 191 -25.07 2.97 0.17
N ALA A 192 -26.11 2.44 0.81
CA ALA A 192 -26.81 3.13 1.90
C ALA A 192 -27.24 4.59 1.57
N ASN A 193 -27.76 4.82 0.36
CA ASN A 193 -28.19 6.12 -0.17
C ASN A 193 -27.07 7.14 -0.45
N GLU A 194 -25.81 6.70 -0.43
CA GLU A 194 -24.66 7.52 -0.83
C GLU A 194 -23.98 6.90 -2.06
N GLU A 195 -23.53 7.74 -2.99
CA GLU A 195 -22.68 7.31 -4.10
C GLU A 195 -21.20 7.42 -3.73
N HIS A 196 -20.43 6.38 -4.05
CA HIS A 196 -19.00 6.31 -3.78
C HIS A 196 -18.25 5.86 -5.03
N THR A 197 -17.26 6.64 -5.48
CA THR A 197 -16.35 6.26 -6.57
C THR A 197 -15.17 5.49 -6.01
N VAL A 198 -15.08 4.19 -6.34
CA VAL A 198 -14.15 3.26 -5.71
C VAL A 198 -13.31 2.50 -6.73
N HIS A 199 -12.11 2.07 -6.32
CA HIS A 199 -11.33 1.13 -7.10
C HIS A 199 -11.99 -0.28 -7.05
N PRO A 200 -12.08 -1.02 -8.17
CA PRO A 200 -12.74 -2.33 -8.24
C PRO A 200 -12.20 -3.37 -7.25
N GLN A 201 -10.95 -3.21 -6.78
CA GLN A 201 -10.35 -4.09 -5.76
C GLN A 201 -11.12 -4.11 -4.43
N PHE A 202 -11.92 -3.06 -4.16
CA PHE A 202 -12.74 -2.95 -2.95
C PHE A 202 -14.16 -3.49 -3.17
N LEU A 203 -14.39 -4.18 -4.28
CA LEU A 203 -15.68 -4.77 -4.65
C LEU A 203 -15.53 -6.26 -4.88
N GLU A 204 -16.50 -7.01 -4.42
CA GLU A 204 -16.65 -8.44 -4.68
C GLU A 204 -17.98 -8.68 -5.38
N GLY A 205 -17.98 -9.41 -6.50
CA GLY A 205 -19.19 -9.74 -7.24
C GLY A 205 -20.14 -10.62 -6.42
N ILE A 206 -21.43 -10.34 -6.49
CA ILE A 206 -22.48 -11.19 -5.92
C ILE A 206 -23.15 -11.98 -7.05
N ASP A 207 -23.47 -13.25 -6.80
CA ASP A 207 -24.17 -14.10 -7.76
C ASP A 207 -25.49 -13.45 -8.24
N PRO A 208 -25.75 -13.38 -9.56
CA PRO A 208 -26.96 -12.80 -10.14
C PRO A 208 -28.29 -13.33 -9.59
N SER A 209 -28.32 -14.57 -9.08
CA SER A 209 -29.51 -15.17 -8.48
C SER A 209 -30.05 -14.38 -7.27
N TYR A 210 -29.20 -13.62 -6.57
CA TYR A 210 -29.62 -12.79 -5.42
C TYR A 210 -30.03 -11.36 -5.81
N TRP A 211 -29.78 -10.93 -7.04
CA TRP A 211 -29.88 -9.51 -7.40
C TRP A 211 -31.30 -8.96 -7.30
N HIS A 212 -32.29 -9.77 -7.66
CA HIS A 212 -33.69 -9.34 -7.63
C HIS A 212 -34.13 -9.00 -6.20
N ASP A 213 -33.97 -9.96 -5.27
CA ASP A 213 -34.31 -9.76 -3.86
C ASP A 213 -33.49 -8.62 -3.23
N ILE A 214 -32.19 -8.53 -3.52
CA ILE A 214 -31.35 -7.45 -2.97
C ILE A 214 -31.83 -6.08 -3.45
N LYS A 215 -32.15 -5.92 -4.74
CA LYS A 215 -32.64 -4.65 -5.29
C LYS A 215 -34.02 -4.28 -4.72
N GLU A 216 -34.91 -5.25 -4.57
CA GLU A 216 -36.21 -5.04 -3.92
C GLU A 216 -36.02 -4.54 -2.48
N ILE A 217 -35.23 -5.27 -1.69
CA ILE A 217 -34.96 -4.93 -0.29
C ILE A 217 -34.21 -3.60 -0.18
N HIS A 218 -33.33 -3.28 -1.13
CA HIS A 218 -32.68 -1.97 -1.18
C HIS A 218 -33.68 -0.85 -1.25
N GLN A 219 -34.58 -0.91 -2.23
CA GLN A 219 -35.56 0.15 -2.42
C GLN A 219 -36.41 0.35 -1.16
N ARG A 220 -36.89 -0.74 -0.58
CA ARG A 220 -37.68 -0.75 0.66
C ARG A 220 -36.96 -0.12 1.85
N ILE A 221 -35.69 -0.50 2.07
CA ILE A 221 -34.85 0.08 3.12
C ILE A 221 -34.59 1.57 2.85
N SER A 222 -34.33 1.94 1.59
CA SER A 222 -34.05 3.31 1.19
C SER A 222 -35.26 4.21 1.40
N ASP A 223 -36.47 3.71 1.20
CA ASP A 223 -37.72 4.43 1.47
C ASP A 223 -37.98 4.57 2.96
N LEU A 224 -37.81 3.51 3.76
CA LEU A 224 -37.94 3.56 5.22
C LEU A 224 -36.95 4.54 5.86
N LYS A 225 -35.72 4.61 5.36
CA LYS A 225 -34.68 5.54 5.87
C LYS A 225 -34.98 7.02 5.61
N LYS A 226 -36.05 7.35 4.88
CA LYS A 226 -36.56 8.74 4.75
C LYS A 226 -37.44 9.16 5.93
N CYS A 227 -37.92 8.20 6.72
CA CYS A 227 -38.72 8.42 7.92
C CYS A 227 -37.82 8.58 9.17
N ASP A 228 -38.38 9.13 10.24
CA ASP A 228 -37.74 9.16 11.57
C ASP A 228 -37.97 7.81 12.26
N LEU A 229 -37.03 6.88 12.08
CA LEU A 229 -37.12 5.51 12.56
C LEU A 229 -36.73 5.39 14.04
N ASP A 230 -37.41 4.54 14.79
CA ASP A 230 -36.94 4.10 16.11
C ASP A 230 -35.55 3.44 16.00
N PRO A 231 -34.63 3.67 16.95
CA PRO A 231 -33.30 3.07 16.92
C PRO A 231 -33.28 1.53 16.81
N ALA A 232 -34.29 0.84 17.35
CA ALA A 232 -34.41 -0.61 17.23
C ALA A 232 -34.69 -1.04 15.80
N ASP A 233 -35.60 -0.34 15.12
CA ASP A 233 -35.94 -0.55 13.72
C ASP A 233 -34.75 -0.22 12.82
N ASP A 234 -34.03 0.85 13.11
CA ASP A 234 -32.81 1.22 12.40
C ASP A 234 -31.77 0.09 12.45
N ALA A 235 -31.56 -0.49 13.63
CA ALA A 235 -30.64 -1.60 13.83
C ALA A 235 -31.03 -2.84 13.02
N VAL A 236 -32.33 -3.14 12.89
CA VAL A 236 -32.81 -4.22 12.01
C VAL A 236 -32.42 -3.96 10.56
N LEU A 237 -32.64 -2.74 10.05
CA LEU A 237 -32.30 -2.40 8.67
C LEU A 237 -30.78 -2.52 8.41
N GLU A 238 -29.95 -2.13 9.38
CA GLU A 238 -28.49 -2.28 9.28
C GLU A 238 -28.04 -3.75 9.19
N VAL A 239 -28.76 -4.68 9.79
CA VAL A 239 -28.50 -6.13 9.63
C VAL A 239 -28.85 -6.62 8.24
N LEU A 240 -29.96 -6.14 7.66
CA LEU A 240 -30.42 -6.57 6.33
C LEU A 240 -29.50 -6.08 5.20
N LYS A 241 -28.88 -4.91 5.35
CA LYS A 241 -27.90 -4.34 4.40
C LYS A 241 -26.64 -5.20 4.17
N ARG A 242 -26.44 -6.25 4.96
CA ARG A 242 -25.25 -7.13 4.92
C ARG A 242 -25.56 -8.57 4.49
N ARG A 243 -26.82 -8.87 4.15
CA ARG A 243 -27.27 -10.22 3.78
C ARG A 243 -27.53 -10.34 2.28
N LEU A 244 -27.39 -11.56 1.75
CA LEU A 244 -27.67 -11.87 0.35
C LEU A 244 -29.03 -12.57 0.16
N TRP A 245 -29.58 -13.19 1.22
CA TRP A 245 -30.84 -13.92 1.19
C TRP A 245 -31.75 -13.44 2.32
N PHE A 246 -33.04 -13.42 2.03
CA PHE A 246 -34.07 -12.86 2.91
C PHE A 246 -35.17 -13.90 3.13
N THR A 247 -35.49 -14.12 4.40
CA THR A 247 -36.59 -15.01 4.79
C THR A 247 -37.94 -14.29 4.68
N GLU A 248 -39.02 -15.05 4.52
CA GLU A 248 -40.39 -14.51 4.55
C GLU A 248 -40.67 -13.68 5.81
N ARG A 249 -40.11 -14.08 6.96
CA ARG A 249 -40.22 -13.32 8.20
C ARG A 249 -39.58 -11.93 8.10
N GLN A 250 -38.44 -11.80 7.44
CA GLN A 250 -37.77 -10.51 7.24
C GLN A 250 -38.53 -9.63 6.25
N LYS A 251 -39.05 -10.22 5.17
CA LYS A 251 -39.89 -9.51 4.20
C LYS A 251 -41.18 -8.98 4.86
N LEU A 252 -41.82 -9.80 5.70
CA LEU A 252 -43.01 -9.43 6.48
C LEU A 252 -42.70 -8.33 7.51
N LEU A 253 -41.54 -8.39 8.17
CA LEU A 253 -41.10 -7.35 9.09
C LEU A 253 -40.98 -5.99 8.39
N LEU A 254 -40.31 -5.95 7.23
CA LEU A 254 -40.25 -4.73 6.43
C LEU A 254 -41.64 -4.23 6.03
N SER A 255 -42.55 -5.14 5.63
CA SER A 255 -43.93 -4.76 5.28
C SER A 255 -44.68 -4.16 6.45
N ARG A 256 -44.41 -4.64 7.67
CA ARG A 256 -45.01 -4.09 8.88
C ARG A 256 -44.44 -2.71 9.22
N MET A 257 -43.12 -2.56 9.15
CA MET A 257 -42.46 -1.26 9.32
C MET A 257 -42.98 -0.23 8.31
N GLU A 258 -43.07 -0.60 7.04
CA GLU A 258 -43.61 0.26 5.97
C GLU A 258 -45.02 0.74 6.28
N GLN A 259 -45.89 -0.13 6.81
CA GLN A 259 -47.25 0.26 7.24
C GLN A 259 -47.21 1.20 8.44
N ASP A 260 -46.42 0.88 9.47
CA ASP A 260 -46.37 1.66 10.71
C ASP A 260 -45.83 3.08 10.45
N TYR A 261 -44.74 3.22 9.65
CA TYR A 261 -44.16 4.52 9.31
C TYR A 261 -44.90 5.30 8.21
N ALA A 262 -45.61 4.61 7.30
CA ALA A 262 -46.49 5.28 6.35
C ALA A 262 -47.76 5.84 7.02
N LEU A 263 -48.21 5.25 8.13
CA LEU A 263 -49.34 5.77 8.92
C LEU A 263 -48.95 6.97 9.80
N THR A 264 -47.67 7.14 10.12
CA THR A 264 -47.17 8.29 10.92
C THR A 264 -46.80 9.52 10.09
N SER A 265 -46.89 9.46 8.75
CA SER A 265 -46.55 10.59 7.87
C SER A 265 -47.63 11.68 7.82
N ASP A 266 -48.80 11.46 8.44
CA ASP A 266 -49.94 12.37 8.51
C ASP A 266 -50.33 12.71 9.97
N SER A 267 -49.38 13.16 10.79
CA SER A 267 -49.67 13.60 12.17
C SER A 267 -48.87 14.83 12.59
#